data_AF-A0A2S2QIQ0-F1
#
_entry.id   AF-A0A2S2QIQ0-F1
#
_cell.length_a   1.000
_cell.length_b   1.000
_cell.length_c   1.000
_cell.angle_alpha   90.00
_cell.angle_beta   90.00
_cell.angle_gamma   90.00
#
_symmetry.space_group_name_H-M   'P 1'
#
loop_
_entity.id
_entity.type
_entity.pdbx_description
1 polymer ?
#
loop_
_entity_poly.entity_id
_entity_poly.type
_entity_poly.pdbx_seq_one_letter_code
_entity_poly.pdbx_strand_id
1 'polypeptide(L)'
;MIISLYLKRIQNMDCWRYITSILLLQCQFLSIKLATAESNSLFNSKIYKCVNHTCIISEYQNKSKESNTEIVESIDVCRLTCGHYGSLWPRPTIMTTINDSVIKFGLNNVVFNTSSVTDELGKKYIAEVSQVFMLSLKKLCEPQCIPRTNNLTIFVTTTTPFANLKWSTNESYDLHVSTDHLNQITVNITAQTVYGARNGFETLRQLITTYEHNSSGKTIVIAGDVQIMDKPMYSHRGFMLDTSRNYFPISSIKRTLDAMGHSKLNVFHWHATDSHSFPLDLPSIPQMAMYGAYSPKKIYSYTDIKDLLRYALVRGIRIIMEIDSPAHAGYGWQWGKESGYGDMVVCLGKHPWWDYCVQPPCGQLNPINNNTYTWLGKLYKDLVSIFPKGETFHMGGDEVAVKCWNTTSEIVDWMQTNNRSLTESAYLDLWSEFHSKALNAYDNEVGDSDSDIIVWSSGLTEPNIIEKHLDKNRYIIEVWYGNALSVDLANLGYKVVVAVEDIYYLDHGLRPPTTYHSWKLIYNNKLPMSNNSDHILGAEVIPYLFILIL
;
A
#
# COMPACT_ATOMS: atom_id res chain seq x y z
N MET A 1 17.33 29.78 -58.83
CA MET A 1 18.37 28.97 -59.50
C MET A 1 19.14 28.26 -58.40
N ILE A 2 18.73 27.04 -58.01
CA ILE A 2 19.24 25.76 -58.55
C ILE A 2 20.67 25.54 -58.04
N ILE A 3 20.84 24.74 -56.98
CA ILE A 3 21.27 23.32 -57.02
C ILE A 3 22.72 23.17 -57.52
N SER A 4 23.53 22.44 -56.75
CA SER A 4 24.49 21.40 -57.21
C SER A 4 25.69 21.36 -56.25
N LEU A 5 25.69 20.44 -55.29
CA LEU A 5 26.42 19.15 -55.35
C LEU A 5 27.95 19.39 -55.39
N TYR A 6 28.66 19.26 -54.28
CA TYR A 6 29.07 17.97 -53.70
C TYR A 6 29.42 16.95 -54.78
N LEU A 7 30.71 16.79 -55.07
CA LEU A 7 31.36 15.54 -55.52
C LEU A 7 32.84 15.82 -55.89
N LYS A 8 33.77 15.40 -55.05
CA LYS A 8 34.91 14.58 -55.52
C LYS A 8 35.74 14.00 -54.37
N ARG A 9 36.01 12.70 -54.54
CA ARG A 9 36.95 11.80 -53.85
C ARG A 9 36.45 11.18 -52.55
N ILE A 10 36.37 9.86 -52.35
CA ILE A 10 36.85 8.64 -53.04
C ILE A 10 35.97 7.51 -52.46
N GLN A 11 35.01 6.91 -53.18
CA GLN A 11 35.12 5.61 -53.88
C GLN A 11 36.19 4.65 -53.32
N ASN A 12 35.80 3.83 -52.33
CA ASN A 12 36.04 2.38 -52.25
C ASN A 12 35.81 1.93 -50.80
N MET A 13 34.71 1.23 -50.53
CA MET A 13 34.60 0.11 -49.56
C MET A 13 33.17 -0.39 -49.28
N ASP A 14 32.15 0.08 -49.99
CA ASP A 14 30.78 -0.48 -49.93
C ASP A 14 30.56 -1.74 -50.80
N CYS A 15 31.50 -2.68 -50.77
CA CYS A 15 31.35 -4.01 -51.41
C CYS A 15 31.47 -5.19 -50.43
N TRP A 16 31.59 -4.94 -49.13
CA TRP A 16 31.74 -5.99 -48.11
C TRP A 16 30.59 -6.10 -47.10
N ARG A 17 29.51 -5.32 -47.26
CA ARG A 17 28.31 -5.39 -46.39
C ARG A 17 27.07 -5.97 -47.05
N TYR A 18 27.10 -6.24 -48.36
CA TYR A 18 25.96 -6.82 -49.08
C TYR A 18 26.13 -8.31 -49.45
N ILE A 19 27.33 -8.88 -49.32
CA ILE A 19 27.59 -10.30 -49.61
C ILE A 19 27.45 -11.19 -48.36
N THR A 20 27.52 -10.62 -47.14
CA THR A 20 27.29 -11.35 -45.89
C THR A 20 25.81 -11.46 -45.50
N SER A 21 24.94 -10.66 -46.11
CA SER A 21 23.50 -10.61 -45.79
C SER A 21 22.65 -11.59 -46.63
N ILE A 22 23.18 -12.05 -47.77
CA ILE A 22 22.46 -12.93 -48.71
C ILE A 22 22.80 -14.43 -48.47
N LEU A 23 23.97 -14.73 -47.89
CA LEU A 23 24.36 -16.10 -47.51
C LEU A 23 23.84 -16.57 -46.13
N LEU A 24 23.37 -15.66 -45.27
CA LEU A 24 22.71 -16.00 -44.00
C LEU A 24 21.19 -16.19 -44.14
N LEU A 25 20.57 -15.64 -45.21
CA LEU A 25 19.14 -15.82 -45.50
C LEU A 25 18.81 -17.05 -46.35
N GLN A 26 19.81 -17.67 -47.01
CA GLN A 26 19.63 -18.94 -47.74
C GLN A 26 19.90 -20.20 -46.90
N CYS A 27 20.46 -20.07 -45.68
CA CYS A 27 20.57 -21.19 -44.73
C CYS A 27 19.35 -21.34 -43.80
N GLN A 28 18.38 -20.41 -43.82
CA GLN A 28 17.15 -20.51 -43.03
C GLN A 28 15.93 -21.02 -43.80
N PHE A 29 16.04 -21.23 -45.12
CA PHE A 29 14.94 -21.72 -45.96
C PHE A 29 15.12 -23.13 -46.55
N LEU A 30 16.15 -23.88 -46.12
CA LEU A 30 16.40 -25.26 -46.56
C LEU A 30 16.48 -26.28 -45.40
N SER A 31 15.75 -26.04 -44.31
CA SER A 31 15.54 -27.03 -43.22
C SER A 31 14.06 -27.25 -42.92
N ILE A 32 13.20 -27.17 -43.95
CA ILE A 32 11.79 -27.58 -43.90
C ILE A 32 11.64 -28.75 -44.87
N LYS A 33 11.15 -29.88 -44.34
CA LYS A 33 11.00 -31.21 -44.96
C LYS A 33 12.24 -32.10 -44.90
N LEU A 34 12.48 -32.69 -43.73
CA LEU A 34 12.45 -34.15 -43.51
C LEU A 34 12.73 -34.40 -42.03
N ALA A 35 11.68 -34.33 -41.21
CA ALA A 35 11.62 -35.02 -39.93
C ALA A 35 10.34 -35.84 -39.97
N THR A 36 10.55 -37.13 -40.12
CA THR A 36 9.57 -38.20 -40.13
C THR A 36 8.69 -38.14 -38.88
N ALA A 37 7.43 -38.54 -39.06
CA ALA A 37 6.50 -38.81 -37.99
C ALA A 37 7.06 -39.90 -37.07
N GLU A 38 7.70 -39.51 -35.97
CA GLU A 38 8.07 -40.42 -34.88
C GLU A 38 7.74 -39.79 -33.53
N SER A 39 6.71 -40.36 -32.91
CA SER A 39 6.30 -40.25 -31.51
C SER A 39 5.89 -38.86 -30.98
N ASN A 40 4.58 -38.77 -30.66
CA ASN A 40 4.05 -37.92 -29.60
C ASN A 40 4.99 -37.95 -28.39
N SER A 41 5.76 -36.88 -28.15
CA SER A 41 6.37 -36.67 -26.85
C SER A 41 5.22 -36.40 -25.87
N LEU A 42 4.91 -37.41 -25.04
CA LEU A 42 4.05 -37.26 -23.87
C LEU A 42 4.42 -35.95 -23.16
N PHE A 43 3.47 -35.01 -23.08
CA PHE A 43 3.56 -33.93 -22.11
C PHE A 43 3.69 -34.59 -20.74
N ASN A 44 4.90 -34.58 -20.16
CA ASN A 44 5.11 -35.01 -18.78
C ASN A 44 4.51 -33.92 -17.86
N SER A 45 3.18 -33.84 -17.78
CA SER A 45 2.52 -33.04 -16.77
C SER A 45 2.83 -33.65 -15.41
N LYS A 46 3.55 -32.90 -14.57
CA LYS A 46 3.81 -33.30 -13.18
C LYS A 46 2.47 -33.29 -12.45
N ILE A 47 2.02 -34.47 -12.03
CA ILE A 47 0.81 -34.64 -11.22
C ILE A 47 1.19 -34.43 -9.75
N TYR A 48 0.35 -33.73 -9.00
CA TYR A 48 0.58 -33.46 -7.58
C TYR A 48 -0.46 -34.21 -6.75
N LYS A 49 -0.06 -34.75 -5.60
CA LYS A 49 -1.01 -35.32 -4.63
C LYS A 49 -0.72 -34.78 -3.23
N CYS A 50 -1.77 -34.64 -2.43
CA CYS A 50 -1.60 -34.31 -1.03
C CYS A 50 -1.16 -35.54 -0.24
N VAL A 51 -0.01 -35.46 0.43
CA VAL A 51 0.47 -36.46 1.40
C VAL A 51 0.92 -35.73 2.64
N ASN A 52 0.38 -36.11 3.80
CA ASN A 52 0.71 -35.48 5.09
C ASN A 52 0.67 -33.95 5.01
N HIS A 53 -0.43 -33.40 4.48
CA HIS A 53 -0.64 -31.95 4.29
C HIS A 53 0.41 -31.25 3.41
N THR A 54 1.11 -32.02 2.56
CA THR A 54 2.11 -31.50 1.63
C THR A 54 1.82 -31.97 0.21
N CYS A 55 1.83 -31.03 -0.74
CA CYS A 55 1.72 -31.36 -2.16
C CYS A 55 3.04 -31.92 -2.68
N ILE A 56 3.07 -33.22 -2.96
CA ILE A 56 4.23 -33.91 -3.53
C ILE A 56 3.98 -34.28 -4.99
N ILE A 57 5.06 -34.34 -5.79
CA ILE A 57 4.99 -34.86 -7.15
C ILE A 57 4.74 -36.37 -7.07
N SER A 58 3.71 -36.84 -7.78
CA SER A 58 3.45 -38.27 -7.94
C SER A 58 4.06 -38.76 -9.25
N GLU A 59 4.91 -39.78 -9.20
CA GLU A 59 5.37 -40.47 -10.41
C GLU A 59 4.21 -41.24 -11.03
N TYR A 60 4.08 -41.17 -12.36
CA TYR A 60 3.03 -41.82 -13.13
C TYR A 60 3.17 -43.34 -13.01
N GLN A 61 2.37 -43.99 -12.15
CA GLN A 61 2.20 -45.43 -12.24
C GLN A 61 1.04 -45.72 -13.18
N ASN A 62 1.38 -46.31 -14.33
CA ASN A 62 0.44 -46.92 -15.28
C ASN A 62 -0.39 -47.98 -14.52
N LYS A 63 -1.54 -47.60 -13.96
CA LYS A 63 -2.50 -48.55 -13.41
C LYS A 63 -3.85 -48.34 -14.04
N SER A 64 -4.14 -49.27 -14.94
CA SER A 64 -5.46 -49.67 -15.39
C SER A 64 -6.44 -49.83 -14.21
N LYS A 65 -7.66 -49.30 -14.41
CA LYS A 65 -8.94 -49.64 -13.76
C LYS A 65 -9.16 -49.21 -12.30
N GLU A 66 -10.21 -48.40 -12.15
CA GLU A 66 -11.16 -48.28 -11.03
C GLU A 66 -10.62 -47.77 -9.67
N SER A 67 -10.82 -46.48 -9.41
CA SER A 67 -11.63 -45.97 -8.28
C SER A 67 -11.74 -44.43 -8.34
N ASN A 68 -12.88 -43.88 -7.90
CA ASN A 68 -13.29 -42.47 -7.92
C ASN A 68 -12.43 -41.52 -7.06
N THR A 69 -11.13 -41.43 -7.30
CA THR A 69 -10.29 -40.37 -6.70
C THR A 69 -9.87 -39.40 -7.80
N GLU A 70 -10.44 -38.19 -7.75
CA GLU A 70 -10.10 -37.09 -8.64
C GLU A 70 -8.59 -36.85 -8.58
N ILE A 71 -7.89 -37.19 -9.67
CA ILE A 71 -6.46 -36.99 -9.80
C ILE A 71 -6.22 -35.48 -9.81
N VAL A 72 -5.46 -34.98 -8.84
CA VAL A 72 -5.14 -33.56 -8.67
C VAL A 72 -4.05 -33.17 -9.68
N GLU A 73 -4.46 -32.46 -10.74
CA GLU A 73 -3.63 -32.31 -11.95
C GLU A 73 -2.54 -31.23 -11.85
N SER A 74 -2.65 -30.25 -10.93
CA SER A 74 -1.67 -29.16 -10.79
C SER A 74 -1.31 -28.85 -9.34
N ILE A 75 -0.15 -28.21 -9.13
CA ILE A 75 0.30 -27.76 -7.81
C ILE A 75 -0.68 -26.76 -7.19
N ASP A 76 -1.27 -25.88 -7.99
CA ASP A 76 -2.20 -24.87 -7.49
C ASP A 76 -3.53 -25.50 -7.05
N VAL A 77 -4.03 -26.50 -7.80
CA VAL A 77 -5.21 -27.27 -7.39
C VAL A 77 -4.91 -28.07 -6.14
N CYS A 78 -3.73 -28.70 -6.03
CA CYS A 78 -3.33 -29.40 -4.82
C CYS A 78 -3.30 -28.45 -3.61
N ARG A 79 -2.74 -27.25 -3.78
CA ARG A 79 -2.63 -26.27 -2.70
C ARG A 79 -3.98 -25.71 -2.23
N LEU A 80 -5.04 -25.77 -3.04
CA LEU A 80 -6.37 -25.31 -2.61
C LEU A 80 -6.87 -26.06 -1.38
N THR A 81 -6.69 -27.38 -1.36
CA THR A 81 -7.29 -28.26 -0.34
C THR A 81 -6.25 -28.97 0.53
N CYS A 82 -4.99 -29.04 0.10
CA CYS A 82 -3.96 -29.74 0.86
C CYS A 82 -3.47 -28.93 2.07
N GLY A 83 -3.73 -29.45 3.27
CA GLY A 83 -3.34 -28.84 4.53
C GLY A 83 -4.45 -27.99 5.14
N HIS A 84 -4.33 -27.71 6.45
CA HIS A 84 -5.42 -27.10 7.22
C HIS A 84 -5.90 -25.75 6.66
N TYR A 85 -5.01 -24.94 6.09
CA TYR A 85 -5.32 -23.63 5.51
C TYR A 85 -5.24 -23.59 3.99
N GLY A 86 -4.93 -24.71 3.32
CA GLY A 86 -4.61 -24.73 1.89
C GLY A 86 -3.61 -23.62 1.50
N SER A 87 -3.98 -22.83 0.49
CA SER A 87 -3.20 -21.69 -0.03
C SER A 87 -3.53 -20.34 0.60
N LEU A 88 -4.33 -20.30 1.67
CA LEU A 88 -4.82 -19.05 2.25
C LEU A 88 -3.70 -18.21 2.87
N TRP A 89 -3.67 -16.93 2.51
CA TRP A 89 -2.82 -15.91 3.12
C TRP A 89 -3.52 -14.53 3.16
N PRO A 90 -3.61 -13.86 4.32
CA PRO A 90 -3.26 -14.36 5.66
C PRO A 90 -4.10 -15.58 6.07
N ARG A 91 -3.59 -16.37 7.02
CA ARG A 91 -4.33 -17.50 7.59
C ARG A 91 -5.51 -16.99 8.43
N PRO A 92 -6.73 -17.53 8.26
CA PRO A 92 -7.86 -17.15 9.10
C PRO A 92 -7.61 -17.44 10.58
N THR A 93 -8.17 -16.59 11.45
CA THR A 93 -7.84 -16.59 12.88
C THR A 93 -8.81 -17.35 13.78
N ILE A 94 -10.03 -17.65 13.31
CA ILE A 94 -11.08 -18.27 14.15
C ILE A 94 -11.34 -19.72 13.74
N MET A 95 -11.81 -19.96 12.52
CA MET A 95 -12.13 -21.31 12.03
C MET A 95 -11.77 -21.45 10.56
N THR A 96 -11.24 -22.61 10.19
CA THR A 96 -11.03 -23.00 8.80
C THR A 96 -11.28 -24.49 8.65
N THR A 97 -12.23 -24.85 7.80
CA THR A 97 -12.39 -26.20 7.27
C THR A 97 -12.43 -26.10 5.76
N ILE A 98 -11.58 -26.89 5.11
CA ILE A 98 -11.53 -27.00 3.65
C ILE A 98 -11.55 -28.50 3.38
N ASN A 99 -12.56 -28.96 2.64
CA ASN A 99 -12.65 -30.37 2.26
C ASN A 99 -11.67 -30.68 1.11
N ASP A 100 -11.36 -31.96 0.91
CA ASP A 100 -10.40 -32.42 -0.10
C ASP A 100 -10.97 -32.39 -1.54
N SER A 101 -12.15 -31.80 -1.76
CA SER A 101 -12.84 -31.75 -3.05
C SER A 101 -12.60 -30.44 -3.80
N VAL A 102 -12.58 -30.52 -5.13
CA VAL A 102 -12.46 -29.35 -6.03
C VAL A 102 -13.54 -29.38 -7.10
N ILE A 103 -14.18 -28.23 -7.33
CA ILE A 103 -15.42 -28.17 -8.09
C ILE A 103 -15.26 -27.21 -9.26
N LYS A 104 -15.67 -27.64 -10.45
CA LYS A 104 -15.52 -26.89 -11.71
C LYS A 104 -16.73 -25.96 -11.90
N PHE A 105 -16.50 -24.74 -12.36
CA PHE A 105 -17.59 -23.80 -12.66
C PHE A 105 -17.35 -22.98 -13.93
N GLY A 106 -18.41 -22.33 -14.44
CA GLY A 106 -18.33 -21.44 -15.60
C GLY A 106 -18.11 -19.99 -15.19
N LEU A 107 -17.04 -19.34 -15.69
CA LEU A 107 -16.74 -17.94 -15.37
C LEU A 107 -17.88 -16.97 -15.75
N ASN A 108 -18.59 -17.24 -16.85
CA ASN A 108 -19.71 -16.41 -17.32
C ASN A 108 -21.01 -16.66 -16.52
N ASN A 109 -21.02 -17.68 -15.65
CA ASN A 109 -22.19 -18.09 -14.87
C ASN A 109 -22.03 -17.72 -13.39
N VAL A 110 -21.11 -16.81 -13.07
CA VAL A 110 -20.97 -16.25 -11.72
C VAL A 110 -22.04 -15.20 -11.50
N VAL A 111 -22.88 -15.40 -10.50
CA VAL A 111 -24.00 -14.51 -10.16
C VAL A 111 -23.82 -13.99 -8.74
N PHE A 112 -24.01 -12.69 -8.55
CA PHE A 112 -23.97 -12.05 -7.23
C PHE A 112 -25.38 -11.72 -6.76
N ASN A 113 -25.75 -12.17 -5.56
CA ASN A 113 -26.99 -11.82 -4.89
C ASN A 113 -26.68 -10.92 -3.69
N THR A 114 -27.03 -9.65 -3.80
CA THR A 114 -26.81 -8.62 -2.77
C THR A 114 -28.12 -8.13 -2.17
N SER A 115 -29.20 -8.92 -2.27
CA SER A 115 -30.52 -8.53 -1.75
C SER A 115 -30.52 -8.34 -0.23
N SER A 116 -29.63 -9.06 0.47
CA SER A 116 -29.42 -9.00 1.93
C SER A 116 -28.33 -8.00 2.37
N VAL A 117 -27.85 -7.14 1.47
CA VAL A 117 -26.99 -6.00 1.84
C VAL A 117 -27.87 -4.86 2.34
N THR A 118 -27.51 -4.31 3.50
CA THR A 118 -28.37 -3.49 4.35
C THR A 118 -28.99 -2.26 3.66
N ASP A 119 -28.21 -1.56 2.83
CA ASP A 119 -28.60 -0.30 2.22
C ASP A 119 -28.06 -0.14 0.78
N GLU A 120 -28.58 0.83 0.03
CA GLU A 120 -28.21 1.04 -1.37
C GLU A 120 -26.76 1.47 -1.58
N LEU A 121 -26.17 2.21 -0.63
CA LEU A 121 -24.76 2.59 -0.73
C LEU A 121 -23.87 1.37 -0.48
N GLY A 122 -24.25 0.52 0.48
CA GLY A 122 -23.63 -0.79 0.68
C GLY A 122 -23.69 -1.67 -0.57
N LYS A 123 -24.86 -1.75 -1.23
CA LYS A 123 -25.02 -2.51 -2.49
C LYS A 123 -24.11 -1.99 -3.60
N LYS A 124 -24.00 -0.67 -3.76
CA LYS A 124 -23.09 -0.04 -4.74
C LYS A 124 -21.63 -0.38 -4.45
N TYR A 125 -21.22 -0.33 -3.19
CA TYR A 125 -19.87 -0.72 -2.79
C TYR A 125 -19.59 -2.20 -3.09
N ILE A 126 -20.51 -3.11 -2.71
CA ILE A 126 -20.35 -4.54 -2.98
C ILE A 126 -20.36 -4.83 -4.49
N ALA A 127 -21.08 -4.05 -5.30
CA ALA A 127 -21.02 -4.18 -6.76
C ALA A 127 -19.61 -3.87 -7.32
N GLU A 128 -18.93 -2.84 -6.82
CA GLU A 128 -17.54 -2.55 -7.21
C GLU A 128 -16.56 -3.61 -6.71
N VAL A 129 -16.73 -4.11 -5.48
CA VAL A 129 -15.94 -5.25 -4.95
C VAL A 129 -16.13 -6.47 -5.84
N SER A 130 -17.36 -6.76 -6.25
CA SER A 130 -17.69 -7.87 -7.16
C SER A 130 -17.03 -7.70 -8.54
N GLN A 131 -16.94 -6.46 -9.05
CA GLN A 131 -16.21 -6.17 -10.29
C GLN A 131 -14.70 -6.45 -10.14
N VAL A 132 -14.08 -6.01 -9.04
CA VAL A 132 -12.66 -6.30 -8.75
C VAL A 132 -12.42 -7.81 -8.66
N PHE A 133 -13.30 -8.53 -7.96
CA PHE A 133 -13.26 -9.99 -7.89
C PHE A 133 -13.35 -10.64 -9.28
N MET A 134 -14.31 -10.23 -10.11
CA MET A 134 -14.46 -10.76 -11.47
C MET A 134 -13.27 -10.43 -12.37
N LEU A 135 -12.66 -9.25 -12.25
CA LEU A 135 -11.43 -8.91 -12.98
C LEU A 135 -10.28 -9.84 -12.57
N SER A 136 -10.16 -10.16 -11.28
CA SER A 136 -9.17 -11.11 -10.77
C SER A 136 -9.38 -12.53 -11.31
N LEU A 137 -10.64 -12.99 -11.40
CA LEU A 137 -10.96 -14.28 -12.01
C LEU A 137 -10.68 -14.31 -13.52
N LYS A 138 -11.01 -13.24 -14.24
CA LYS A 138 -10.70 -13.12 -15.68
C LYS A 138 -9.20 -13.22 -15.94
N LYS A 139 -8.37 -12.61 -15.08
CA LYS A 139 -6.91 -12.67 -15.17
C LYS A 139 -6.36 -14.10 -14.99
N LEU A 140 -6.94 -14.91 -14.11
CA LEU A 140 -6.57 -16.33 -14.03
C LEU A 140 -6.83 -17.09 -15.34
N CYS A 141 -7.93 -16.72 -16.00
CA CYS A 141 -8.39 -17.35 -17.21
C CYS A 141 -7.67 -16.90 -18.49
N GLU A 142 -6.68 -16.00 -18.43
CA GLU A 142 -5.92 -15.62 -19.63
C GLU A 142 -5.03 -16.79 -20.12
N PRO A 143 -5.02 -17.15 -21.43
CA PRO A 143 -5.73 -16.47 -22.53
C PRO A 143 -7.23 -16.83 -22.63
N GLN A 144 -7.63 -18.06 -22.30
CA GLN A 144 -9.05 -18.40 -22.14
C GLN A 144 -9.31 -19.52 -21.13
N CYS A 145 -10.45 -19.43 -20.43
CA CYS A 145 -11.05 -20.55 -19.70
C CYS A 145 -12.07 -21.30 -20.56
N ILE A 146 -12.13 -22.61 -20.38
CA ILE A 146 -13.11 -23.49 -21.04
C ILE A 146 -14.51 -23.15 -20.50
N PRO A 147 -15.50 -22.86 -21.36
CA PRO A 147 -16.87 -22.63 -20.93
C PRO A 147 -17.46 -23.86 -20.20
N ARG A 148 -18.25 -23.61 -19.15
CA ARG A 148 -18.95 -24.63 -18.36
C ARG A 148 -20.35 -24.15 -18.01
N THR A 149 -21.25 -25.10 -17.74
CA THR A 149 -22.65 -24.83 -17.39
C THR A 149 -22.90 -24.75 -15.89
N ASN A 150 -21.97 -25.22 -15.06
CA ASN A 150 -22.07 -25.13 -13.61
C ASN A 150 -22.10 -23.67 -13.15
N ASN A 151 -23.13 -23.32 -12.38
CA ASN A 151 -23.34 -21.96 -11.87
C ASN A 151 -22.67 -21.79 -10.51
N LEU A 152 -22.12 -20.59 -10.28
CA LEU A 152 -21.59 -20.14 -9.00
C LEU A 152 -22.43 -18.95 -8.54
N THR A 153 -23.23 -19.13 -7.49
CA THR A 153 -24.02 -18.03 -6.91
C THR A 153 -23.40 -17.58 -5.60
N ILE A 154 -23.06 -16.29 -5.51
CA ILE A 154 -22.44 -15.67 -4.35
C ILE A 154 -23.48 -14.78 -3.67
N PHE A 155 -23.94 -15.18 -2.49
CA PHE A 155 -24.83 -14.40 -1.63
C PHE A 155 -24.01 -13.57 -0.65
N VAL A 156 -24.32 -12.28 -0.57
CA VAL A 156 -23.66 -11.34 0.34
C VAL A 156 -24.69 -10.76 1.30
N THR A 157 -24.42 -10.92 2.59
CA THR A 157 -25.26 -10.42 3.68
C THR A 157 -24.45 -9.49 4.57
N THR A 158 -24.97 -8.28 4.81
CA THR A 158 -24.41 -7.33 5.77
C THR A 158 -25.46 -6.92 6.78
N THR A 159 -25.07 -6.64 8.03
CA THR A 159 -26.03 -6.29 9.09
C THR A 159 -26.05 -4.80 9.45
N THR A 160 -25.01 -4.04 9.09
CA THR A 160 -24.95 -2.60 9.32
C THR A 160 -24.95 -1.80 8.00
N PRO A 161 -25.55 -0.60 7.97
CA PRO A 161 -25.46 0.30 6.83
C PRO A 161 -24.01 0.64 6.47
N PHE A 162 -23.79 1.03 5.22
CA PHE A 162 -22.51 1.58 4.78
C PHE A 162 -22.08 2.76 5.65
N ALA A 163 -20.82 2.74 6.07
CA ALA A 163 -20.15 3.84 6.77
C ALA A 163 -18.71 3.94 6.28
N ASN A 164 -18.05 5.08 6.50
CA ASN A 164 -16.63 5.23 6.19
C ASN A 164 -15.79 4.27 7.04
N LEU A 165 -14.73 3.72 6.43
CA LEU A 165 -13.78 2.83 7.08
C LEU A 165 -13.03 3.59 8.19
N LYS A 166 -13.02 3.02 9.41
CA LYS A 166 -12.36 3.54 10.62
C LYS A 166 -11.62 2.41 11.33
N TRP A 167 -10.73 2.70 12.29
CA TRP A 167 -10.11 1.65 13.10
C TRP A 167 -11.10 0.81 13.91
N SER A 168 -12.25 1.38 14.27
CA SER A 168 -13.35 0.67 14.95
C SER A 168 -14.23 -0.14 14.01
N THR A 169 -14.00 -0.11 12.70
CA THR A 169 -14.79 -0.86 11.73
C THR A 169 -14.61 -2.36 11.95
N ASN A 170 -15.72 -3.08 12.09
CA ASN A 170 -15.70 -4.53 12.16
C ASN A 170 -15.39 -5.12 10.77
N GLU A 171 -14.21 -5.72 10.64
CA GLU A 171 -13.69 -6.37 9.43
C GLU A 171 -13.86 -7.91 9.43
N SER A 172 -14.60 -8.47 10.38
CA SER A 172 -14.86 -9.92 10.47
C SER A 172 -15.88 -10.40 9.43
N TYR A 173 -15.77 -11.66 9.05
CA TYR A 173 -16.70 -12.31 8.13
C TYR A 173 -16.76 -13.82 8.33
N ASP A 174 -17.87 -14.40 7.88
CA ASP A 174 -18.10 -15.82 7.72
C ASP A 174 -18.25 -16.13 6.22
N LEU A 175 -17.50 -17.12 5.73
CA LEU A 175 -17.51 -17.59 4.36
C LEU A 175 -17.84 -19.08 4.34
N HIS A 176 -18.90 -19.45 3.64
CA HIS A 176 -19.30 -20.84 3.44
C HIS A 176 -19.44 -21.16 1.95
N VAL A 177 -18.73 -22.19 1.48
CA VAL A 177 -18.86 -22.73 0.12
C VAL A 177 -19.51 -24.09 0.22
N SER A 178 -20.63 -24.30 -0.46
CA SER A 178 -21.35 -25.57 -0.48
C SER A 178 -21.77 -25.93 -1.89
N THR A 179 -21.83 -27.21 -2.20
CA THR A 179 -22.31 -27.70 -3.51
C THR A 179 -23.45 -28.69 -3.32
N ASP A 180 -24.51 -28.51 -4.11
CA ASP A 180 -25.66 -29.41 -4.07
C ASP A 180 -25.48 -30.65 -4.96
N HIS A 181 -26.45 -31.56 -4.91
CA HIS A 181 -26.45 -32.78 -5.73
C HIS A 181 -26.52 -32.52 -7.25
N LEU A 182 -26.86 -31.29 -7.67
CA LEU A 182 -26.92 -30.86 -9.07
C LEU A 182 -25.64 -30.12 -9.50
N ASN A 183 -24.59 -30.14 -8.67
CA ASN A 183 -23.34 -29.42 -8.88
C ASN A 183 -23.52 -27.89 -9.04
N GLN A 184 -24.52 -27.32 -8.36
CA GLN A 184 -24.65 -25.87 -8.21
C GLN A 184 -23.84 -25.43 -6.99
N ILE A 185 -22.98 -24.44 -7.19
CA ILE A 185 -22.09 -23.93 -6.15
C ILE A 185 -22.74 -22.70 -5.53
N THR A 186 -22.93 -22.76 -4.22
CA THR A 186 -23.42 -21.64 -3.42
C THR A 186 -22.32 -21.16 -2.50
N VAL A 187 -22.05 -19.86 -2.54
CA VAL A 187 -21.12 -19.19 -1.63
C VAL A 187 -21.91 -18.19 -0.81
N ASN A 188 -21.85 -18.29 0.51
CA ASN A 188 -22.44 -17.34 1.43
C ASN A 188 -21.33 -16.54 2.11
N ILE A 189 -21.33 -15.23 1.94
CA ILE A 189 -20.47 -14.27 2.65
C ILE A 189 -21.37 -13.47 3.59
N THR A 190 -21.19 -13.66 4.89
CA THR A 190 -21.90 -12.89 5.92
C THR A 190 -20.89 -12.06 6.69
N ALA A 191 -21.19 -10.78 6.89
CA ALA A 191 -20.34 -9.89 7.67
C ALA A 191 -21.16 -8.83 8.39
N GLN A 192 -20.60 -8.22 9.44
CA GLN A 192 -21.27 -7.07 10.05
C GLN A 192 -21.29 -5.88 9.08
N THR A 193 -20.12 -5.54 8.52
CA THR A 193 -19.95 -4.41 7.62
C THR A 193 -19.60 -4.88 6.21
N VAL A 194 -19.73 -3.98 5.23
CA VAL A 194 -19.29 -4.23 3.85
C VAL A 194 -17.78 -4.52 3.73
N TYR A 195 -16.97 -4.07 4.69
CA TYR A 195 -15.51 -4.28 4.68
C TYR A 195 -15.14 -5.70 5.12
N GLY A 196 -15.87 -6.25 6.09
CA GLY A 196 -15.79 -7.68 6.39
C GLY A 196 -16.17 -8.53 5.18
N ALA A 197 -17.27 -8.19 4.50
CA ALA A 197 -17.68 -8.88 3.28
C ALA A 197 -16.59 -8.78 2.19
N ARG A 198 -15.97 -7.62 2.00
CA ARG A 198 -14.83 -7.43 1.08
C ARG A 198 -13.65 -8.34 1.43
N ASN A 199 -13.32 -8.52 2.71
CA ASN A 199 -12.29 -9.47 3.14
C ASN A 199 -12.69 -10.92 2.86
N GLY A 200 -13.98 -11.25 2.97
CA GLY A 200 -14.56 -12.53 2.54
C GLY A 200 -14.39 -12.78 1.04
N PHE A 201 -14.59 -11.76 0.19
CA PHE A 201 -14.31 -11.85 -1.25
C PHE A 201 -12.83 -12.13 -1.55
N GLU A 202 -11.92 -11.50 -0.80
CA GLU A 202 -10.48 -11.75 -0.98
C GLU A 202 -10.12 -13.20 -0.61
N THR A 203 -10.67 -13.71 0.49
CA THR A 203 -10.49 -15.12 0.88
C THR A 203 -11.13 -16.07 -0.13
N LEU A 204 -12.35 -15.78 -0.61
CA LEU A 204 -12.99 -16.55 -1.67
C LEU A 204 -12.13 -16.60 -2.93
N ARG A 205 -11.49 -15.48 -3.31
CA ARG A 205 -10.60 -15.45 -4.47
C ARG A 205 -9.45 -16.42 -4.31
N GLN A 206 -8.89 -16.58 -3.11
CA GLN A 206 -7.79 -17.51 -2.83
C GLN A 206 -8.21 -18.98 -2.83
N LEU A 207 -9.52 -19.27 -2.73
CA LEU A 207 -10.09 -20.61 -2.87
C LEU A 207 -10.36 -21.01 -4.32
N ILE A 208 -10.01 -20.14 -5.29
CA ILE A 208 -10.25 -20.34 -6.71
C ILE A 208 -8.92 -20.34 -7.47
N THR A 209 -8.71 -21.33 -8.33
CA THR A 209 -7.56 -21.41 -9.22
C THR A 209 -7.93 -21.97 -10.59
N THR A 210 -6.94 -22.06 -11.48
CA THR A 210 -7.07 -22.70 -12.78
C THR A 210 -6.02 -23.79 -12.97
N TYR A 211 -6.35 -24.79 -13.78
CA TYR A 211 -5.36 -25.75 -14.28
C TYR A 211 -5.58 -26.00 -15.77
N GLU A 212 -4.53 -26.46 -16.44
CA GLU A 212 -4.56 -26.80 -17.86
C GLU A 212 -4.50 -28.31 -18.02
N HIS A 213 -5.48 -28.90 -18.70
CA HIS A 213 -5.51 -30.32 -18.98
C HIS A 213 -4.89 -30.63 -20.36
N ASN A 214 -4.95 -29.70 -21.33
CA ASN A 214 -4.48 -29.85 -22.73
C ASN A 214 -4.36 -28.45 -23.39
N SER A 215 -4.02 -28.40 -24.69
CA SER A 215 -4.01 -27.17 -25.52
C SER A 215 -5.37 -26.49 -25.72
N SER A 216 -6.43 -26.96 -25.06
CA SER A 216 -7.82 -26.51 -25.21
C SER A 216 -8.20 -25.33 -24.29
N GLY A 217 -7.29 -24.88 -23.41
CA GLY A 217 -7.50 -23.77 -22.47
C GLY A 217 -7.55 -24.20 -21.01
N LYS A 218 -7.78 -23.21 -20.13
CA LYS A 218 -7.77 -23.40 -18.67
C LYS A 218 -9.13 -23.86 -18.13
N THR A 219 -9.14 -24.74 -17.14
CA THR A 219 -10.35 -25.05 -16.34
C THR A 219 -10.26 -24.30 -15.02
N ILE A 220 -11.30 -23.53 -14.69
CA ILE A 220 -11.42 -22.85 -13.39
C ILE A 220 -12.10 -23.76 -12.37
N VAL A 221 -11.55 -23.79 -11.16
CA VAL A 221 -12.04 -24.59 -10.04
C VAL A 221 -12.05 -23.81 -8.75
N ILE A 222 -12.92 -24.21 -7.84
CA ILE A 222 -13.03 -23.72 -6.46
C ILE A 222 -12.88 -24.89 -5.48
N ALA A 223 -12.33 -24.66 -4.29
CA ALA A 223 -12.38 -25.62 -3.19
C ALA A 223 -13.82 -25.89 -2.75
N GLY A 224 -14.18 -27.17 -2.59
CA GLY A 224 -15.51 -27.60 -2.17
C GLY A 224 -15.67 -27.66 -0.65
N ASP A 225 -16.93 -27.52 -0.19
CA ASP A 225 -17.35 -27.65 1.22
C ASP A 225 -16.42 -26.93 2.21
N VAL A 226 -16.34 -25.62 2.06
CA VAL A 226 -15.45 -24.75 2.87
C VAL A 226 -16.26 -24.00 3.92
N GLN A 227 -15.74 -23.95 5.15
CA GLN A 227 -16.24 -23.06 6.20
C GLN A 227 -15.09 -22.26 6.81
N ILE A 228 -15.15 -20.93 6.70
CA ILE A 228 -14.15 -20.03 7.24
C ILE A 228 -14.83 -18.95 8.07
N MET A 229 -14.33 -18.74 9.29
CA MET A 229 -14.65 -17.57 10.10
C MET A 229 -13.34 -16.84 10.38
N ASP A 230 -13.31 -15.53 10.15
CA ASP A 230 -12.07 -14.76 10.25
C ASP A 230 -12.30 -13.35 10.79
N LYS A 231 -11.26 -12.81 11.43
CA LYS A 231 -11.15 -11.42 11.82
C LYS A 231 -9.67 -11.00 11.94
N PRO A 232 -9.33 -9.74 11.68
CA PRO A 232 -7.98 -9.26 11.94
C PRO A 232 -7.72 -9.18 13.45
N MET A 233 -6.46 -9.38 13.84
CA MET A 233 -6.01 -9.20 15.23
C MET A 233 -5.79 -7.72 15.58
N TYR A 234 -5.34 -6.92 14.61
CA TYR A 234 -5.03 -5.50 14.77
C TYR A 234 -5.82 -4.66 13.76
N SER A 235 -6.28 -3.49 14.20
CA SER A 235 -7.09 -2.58 13.38
C SER A 235 -6.23 -1.74 12.44
N HIS A 236 -4.94 -1.53 12.74
CA HIS A 236 -3.99 -0.85 11.87
C HIS A 236 -3.03 -1.85 11.23
N ARG A 237 -3.08 -1.99 9.91
CA ARG A 237 -2.19 -2.86 9.13
C ARG A 237 -1.65 -2.05 7.95
N GLY A 238 -0.57 -1.34 8.23
CA GLY A 238 -0.06 -0.22 7.46
C GLY A 238 1.01 -0.56 6.44
N PHE A 239 1.08 0.27 5.40
CA PHE A 239 2.19 0.36 4.47
C PHE A 239 2.38 1.83 4.11
N MET A 240 3.57 2.35 4.41
CA MET A 240 3.97 3.70 4.04
C MET A 240 4.48 3.74 2.62
N LEU A 241 4.20 4.83 1.90
CA LEU A 241 4.94 5.15 0.69
C LEU A 241 5.35 6.61 0.69
N ASP A 242 6.67 6.83 0.72
CA ASP A 242 7.29 8.12 0.44
C ASP A 242 7.27 8.39 -1.06
N THR A 243 6.56 9.46 -1.41
CA THR A 243 6.43 9.92 -2.80
C THR A 243 7.04 11.30 -3.04
N SER A 244 7.73 11.84 -2.04
CA SER A 244 8.44 13.12 -2.14
C SER A 244 9.91 12.92 -2.46
N ARG A 245 10.63 12.03 -1.74
CA ARG A 245 12.05 11.78 -2.04
C ARG A 245 12.21 11.28 -3.47
N ASN A 246 11.28 10.46 -3.95
CA ASN A 246 11.15 10.10 -5.36
C ASN A 246 9.68 10.09 -5.79
N TYR A 247 9.39 10.52 -7.03
CA TYR A 247 8.03 10.47 -7.58
C TYR A 247 7.63 9.04 -8.01
N PHE A 248 6.40 8.64 -7.68
CA PHE A 248 5.80 7.38 -8.11
C PHE A 248 4.58 7.64 -9.00
N PRO A 249 4.51 7.09 -10.23
CA PRO A 249 3.31 7.23 -11.04
C PRO A 249 2.07 6.66 -10.32
N ILE A 250 0.90 7.29 -10.50
CA ILE A 250 -0.39 6.83 -9.94
C ILE A 250 -0.68 5.36 -10.23
N SER A 251 -0.29 4.85 -11.40
CA SER A 251 -0.43 3.43 -11.76
C SER A 251 0.37 2.50 -10.86
N SER A 252 1.54 2.93 -10.36
CA SER A 252 2.34 2.17 -9.41
C SER A 252 1.72 2.20 -8.01
N ILE A 253 1.21 3.36 -7.57
CA ILE A 253 0.47 3.47 -6.29
C ILE A 253 -0.75 2.54 -6.32
N LYS A 254 -1.54 2.57 -7.40
CA LYS A 254 -2.69 1.65 -7.61
C LYS A 254 -2.28 0.17 -7.55
N ARG A 255 -1.16 -0.19 -8.18
CA ARG A 255 -0.62 -1.56 -8.12
C ARG A 255 -0.21 -1.96 -6.70
N THR A 256 0.33 -1.04 -5.91
CA THR A 256 0.62 -1.27 -4.48
C THR A 256 -0.66 -1.50 -3.70
N LEU A 257 -1.69 -0.67 -3.90
CA LEU A 257 -3.00 -0.82 -3.27
C LEU A 257 -3.67 -2.16 -3.64
N ASP A 258 -3.51 -2.66 -4.86
CA ASP A 258 -3.94 -4.02 -5.24
C ASP A 258 -3.26 -5.08 -4.37
N ALA A 259 -1.93 -5.01 -4.20
CA ALA A 259 -1.16 -5.96 -3.40
C ALA A 259 -1.52 -5.90 -1.90
N MET A 260 -1.72 -4.69 -1.37
CA MET A 260 -2.22 -4.47 -0.01
C MET A 260 -3.59 -5.11 0.18
N GLY A 261 -4.50 -4.89 -0.76
CA GLY A 261 -5.84 -5.46 -0.76
C GLY A 261 -5.79 -7.00 -0.74
N HIS A 262 -4.92 -7.60 -1.56
CA HIS A 262 -4.72 -9.05 -1.60
C HIS A 262 -4.23 -9.64 -0.27
N SER A 263 -3.46 -8.86 0.50
CA SER A 263 -2.93 -9.27 1.81
C SER A 263 -3.77 -8.78 2.99
N LYS A 264 -4.93 -8.17 2.73
CA LYS A 264 -5.81 -7.54 3.74
C LYS A 264 -5.12 -6.47 4.60
N LEU A 265 -4.08 -5.82 4.09
CA LEU A 265 -3.58 -4.54 4.65
C LEU A 265 -4.65 -3.47 4.43
N ASN A 266 -4.83 -2.56 5.39
CA ASN A 266 -5.97 -1.64 5.40
C ASN A 266 -5.61 -0.16 5.60
N VAL A 267 -4.34 0.17 5.80
CA VAL A 267 -3.87 1.56 5.87
C VAL A 267 -2.78 1.77 4.85
N PHE A 268 -3.01 2.71 3.93
CA PHE A 268 -1.98 3.28 3.07
C PHE A 268 -1.60 4.64 3.64
N HIS A 269 -0.46 4.69 4.30
CA HIS A 269 0.11 5.94 4.78
C HIS A 269 0.87 6.58 3.63
N TRP A 270 0.37 7.71 3.18
CA TRP A 270 0.93 8.42 2.06
C TRP A 270 1.80 9.59 2.56
N HIS A 271 3.10 9.33 2.68
CA HIS A 271 4.11 10.37 2.90
C HIS A 271 4.30 11.16 1.60
N ALA A 272 3.48 12.20 1.45
CA ALA A 272 3.29 12.87 0.18
C ALA A 272 4.29 13.99 -0.10
N THR A 273 4.81 14.62 0.97
CA THR A 273 5.68 15.79 0.89
C THR A 273 6.86 15.65 1.84
N ASP A 274 8.00 16.17 1.43
CA ASP A 274 9.24 16.24 2.20
C ASP A 274 10.06 17.44 1.71
N SER A 275 11.20 17.71 2.35
CA SER A 275 12.21 18.69 1.93
C SER A 275 12.58 18.63 0.44
N HIS A 276 12.57 17.44 -0.14
CA HIS A 276 12.99 17.14 -1.51
C HIS A 276 12.00 17.60 -2.57
N SER A 277 10.70 17.39 -2.35
CA SER A 277 9.68 17.81 -3.30
C SER A 277 8.30 17.98 -2.70
N PHE A 278 7.51 18.85 -3.32
CA PHE A 278 6.09 19.00 -3.06
C PHE A 278 5.30 18.63 -4.32
N PRO A 279 4.88 17.36 -4.49
CA PRO A 279 4.22 16.90 -5.72
C PRO A 279 2.70 17.13 -5.74
N LEU A 280 2.07 17.57 -4.64
CA LEU A 280 0.62 17.74 -4.57
C LEU A 280 0.18 19.03 -5.28
N ASP A 281 -0.57 18.91 -6.38
CA ASP A 281 -1.15 20.04 -7.10
C ASP A 281 -2.56 20.33 -6.58
N LEU A 282 -2.63 21.31 -5.67
CA LEU A 282 -3.80 21.64 -4.87
C LEU A 282 -4.38 23.01 -5.28
N PRO A 283 -5.71 23.14 -5.48
CA PRO A 283 -6.32 24.35 -6.05
C PRO A 283 -6.08 25.64 -5.25
N SER A 284 -6.03 25.57 -3.92
CA SER A 284 -5.85 26.73 -3.05
C SER A 284 -4.40 27.21 -2.99
N ILE A 285 -3.44 26.35 -3.37
CA ILE A 285 -2.00 26.58 -3.22
C ILE A 285 -1.14 26.03 -4.39
N PRO A 286 -1.48 26.31 -5.67
CA PRO A 286 -0.77 25.76 -6.83
C PRO A 286 0.73 26.10 -6.86
N GLN A 287 1.14 27.16 -6.16
CA GLN A 287 2.53 27.55 -6.01
C GLN A 287 3.38 26.46 -5.35
N MET A 288 2.83 25.66 -4.45
CA MET A 288 3.59 24.59 -3.78
C MET A 288 4.11 23.57 -4.80
N ALA A 289 3.23 23.04 -5.67
CA ALA A 289 3.64 22.13 -6.73
C ALA A 289 4.51 22.82 -7.79
N MET A 290 4.19 24.06 -8.15
CA MET A 290 4.96 24.83 -9.14
C MET A 290 6.44 25.01 -8.74
N TYR A 291 6.71 25.20 -7.45
CA TYR A 291 8.06 25.43 -6.92
C TYR A 291 8.70 24.16 -6.32
N GLY A 292 7.90 23.16 -5.97
CA GLY A 292 8.33 21.99 -5.22
C GLY A 292 8.33 20.69 -6.01
N ALA A 293 7.54 20.55 -7.07
CA ALA A 293 7.52 19.30 -7.83
C ALA A 293 8.78 19.15 -8.68
N TYR A 294 9.28 17.92 -8.81
CA TYR A 294 10.45 17.63 -9.66
C TYR A 294 10.27 18.03 -11.13
N SER A 295 9.03 18.04 -11.62
CA SER A 295 8.66 18.55 -12.95
C SER A 295 7.15 18.72 -13.03
N PRO A 296 6.62 19.47 -14.01
CA PRO A 296 5.17 19.57 -14.24
C PRO A 296 4.45 18.24 -14.53
N LYS A 297 5.19 17.16 -14.85
CA LYS A 297 4.63 15.81 -15.08
C LYS A 297 4.71 14.90 -13.86
N LYS A 298 5.43 15.32 -12.81
CA LYS A 298 5.67 14.56 -11.58
C LYS A 298 4.87 15.17 -10.43
N ILE A 299 3.57 15.31 -10.67
CA ILE A 299 2.60 15.85 -9.72
C ILE A 299 1.48 14.84 -9.49
N TYR A 300 0.77 15.01 -8.39
CA TYR A 300 -0.50 14.37 -8.09
C TYR A 300 -1.57 15.46 -8.10
N SER A 301 -2.44 15.43 -9.11
CA SER A 301 -3.53 16.41 -9.17
C SER A 301 -4.57 16.14 -8.09
N TYR A 302 -5.32 17.16 -7.73
CA TYR A 302 -6.49 17.02 -6.84
C TYR A 302 -7.45 15.90 -7.26
N THR A 303 -7.64 15.70 -8.57
CA THR A 303 -8.45 14.59 -9.11
C THR A 303 -7.78 13.24 -8.91
N ASP A 304 -6.46 13.14 -9.09
CA ASP A 304 -5.72 11.90 -8.84
C ASP A 304 -5.87 11.44 -7.39
N ILE A 305 -5.77 12.37 -6.43
CA ILE A 305 -5.92 12.09 -4.99
C ILE A 305 -7.33 11.59 -4.71
N LYS A 306 -8.36 12.28 -5.23
CA LYS A 306 -9.77 11.88 -5.06
C LYS A 306 -10.06 10.51 -5.67
N ASP A 307 -9.53 10.22 -6.85
CA ASP A 307 -9.69 8.93 -7.52
C ASP A 307 -8.98 7.81 -6.74
N LEU A 308 -7.82 8.10 -6.16
CA LEU A 308 -7.10 7.15 -5.31
C LEU A 308 -7.86 6.83 -4.03
N LEU A 309 -8.51 7.80 -3.39
CA LEU A 309 -9.37 7.54 -2.21
C LEU A 309 -10.44 6.50 -2.53
N ARG A 310 -11.14 6.63 -3.66
CA ARG A 310 -12.14 5.63 -4.07
C ARG A 310 -11.49 4.29 -4.42
N TYR A 311 -10.37 4.32 -5.13
CA TYR A 311 -9.66 3.11 -5.55
C TYR A 311 -9.18 2.27 -4.35
N ALA A 312 -8.65 2.93 -3.32
CA ALA A 312 -8.23 2.33 -2.05
C ALA A 312 -9.45 1.80 -1.27
N LEU A 313 -10.52 2.60 -1.17
CA LEU A 313 -11.73 2.24 -0.42
C LEU A 313 -12.34 0.91 -0.89
N VAL A 314 -12.46 0.68 -2.21
CA VAL A 314 -13.00 -0.57 -2.77
C VAL A 314 -12.15 -1.80 -2.41
N ARG A 315 -10.88 -1.59 -2.05
CA ARG A 315 -9.95 -2.62 -1.56
C ARG A 315 -9.92 -2.72 -0.03
N GLY A 316 -10.82 -2.03 0.66
CA GLY A 316 -10.83 -1.97 2.12
C GLY A 316 -9.61 -1.25 2.70
N ILE A 317 -9.04 -0.30 1.96
CA ILE A 317 -7.85 0.46 2.36
C ILE A 317 -8.24 1.92 2.62
N ARG A 318 -7.84 2.42 3.78
CA ARG A 318 -7.87 3.84 4.15
C ARG A 318 -6.61 4.50 3.64
N ILE A 319 -6.70 5.76 3.24
CA ILE A 319 -5.50 6.58 3.01
C ILE A 319 -5.36 7.51 4.21
N ILE A 320 -4.23 7.40 4.91
CA ILE A 320 -3.80 8.40 5.89
C ILE A 320 -2.78 9.26 5.17
N MET A 321 -3.10 10.54 4.98
CA MET A 321 -2.20 11.48 4.34
C MET A 321 -1.23 12.04 5.38
N GLU A 322 0.04 12.11 5.03
CA GLU A 322 1.05 12.80 5.81
C GLU A 322 1.52 14.07 5.09
N ILE A 323 1.48 15.18 5.84
CA ILE A 323 2.18 16.41 5.51
C ILE A 323 3.14 16.67 6.67
N ASP A 324 4.37 16.21 6.48
CA ASP A 324 5.39 16.24 7.52
C ASP A 324 5.81 17.68 7.83
N SER A 325 5.79 18.01 9.13
CA SER A 325 6.12 19.32 9.64
C SER A 325 6.49 19.29 11.14
N PRO A 326 7.33 20.22 11.63
CA PRO A 326 7.94 21.33 10.91
C PRO A 326 9.27 20.97 10.23
N ALA A 327 9.89 19.84 10.52
CA ALA A 327 11.00 19.33 9.73
C ALA A 327 10.52 18.88 8.35
N HIS A 328 11.42 18.34 7.53
CA HIS A 328 11.03 17.73 6.26
C HIS A 328 10.20 18.66 5.36
N ALA A 329 10.46 19.96 5.45
CA ALA A 329 9.74 20.98 4.69
C ALA A 329 10.75 21.86 3.95
N GLY A 330 10.71 21.81 2.62
CA GLY A 330 11.75 22.42 1.79
C GLY A 330 11.22 22.95 0.47
N TYR A 331 11.60 22.31 -0.63
CA TYR A 331 11.17 22.72 -1.96
C TYR A 331 9.65 22.71 -2.07
N GLY A 332 9.08 23.84 -2.46
CA GLY A 332 7.65 24.13 -2.42
C GLY A 332 7.32 25.25 -1.46
N TRP A 333 8.11 25.54 -0.42
CA TRP A 333 7.80 26.61 0.54
C TRP A 333 8.51 27.95 0.25
N GLN A 334 9.53 27.95 -0.61
CA GLN A 334 10.37 29.11 -0.89
C GLN A 334 9.64 30.25 -1.63
N TRP A 335 8.54 29.96 -2.34
CA TRP A 335 7.77 30.99 -3.04
C TRP A 335 7.13 32.02 -2.09
N GLY A 336 6.96 31.67 -0.81
CA GLY A 336 6.40 32.57 0.20
C GLY A 336 7.21 33.86 0.33
N LYS A 337 8.54 33.75 0.37
CA LYS A 337 9.43 34.91 0.46
C LYS A 337 9.29 35.82 -0.75
N GLU A 338 9.32 35.24 -1.95
CA GLU A 338 9.17 35.96 -3.23
C GLU A 338 7.82 36.67 -3.35
N SER A 339 6.80 36.14 -2.68
CA SER A 339 5.44 36.71 -2.67
C SER A 339 5.16 37.65 -1.50
N GLY A 340 6.17 38.01 -0.70
CA GLY A 340 6.04 38.96 0.40
C GLY A 340 5.45 38.37 1.70
N TYR A 341 5.40 37.05 1.84
CA TYR A 341 4.94 36.36 3.06
C TYR A 341 6.07 36.08 4.08
N GLY A 342 7.27 36.59 3.82
CA GLY A 342 8.46 36.33 4.64
C GLY A 342 9.00 34.91 4.46
N ASP A 343 9.98 34.55 5.28
CA ASP A 343 10.61 33.23 5.24
C ASP A 343 9.69 32.22 5.94
N MET A 344 8.91 31.45 5.16
CA MET A 344 8.05 30.37 5.69
C MET A 344 8.85 29.08 5.93
N VAL A 345 9.98 28.94 5.25
CA VAL A 345 10.95 27.85 5.40
C VAL A 345 12.32 28.45 5.70
N VAL A 346 13.04 27.83 6.64
CA VAL A 346 14.39 28.20 7.05
C VAL A 346 15.34 27.03 6.86
N CYS A 347 16.64 27.33 6.75
CA CYS A 347 17.71 26.36 6.51
C CYS A 347 17.58 25.56 5.21
N LEU A 348 16.72 25.98 4.27
CA LEU A 348 16.56 25.30 2.99
C LEU A 348 17.91 25.22 2.24
N GLY A 349 18.39 24.01 1.97
CA GLY A 349 19.66 23.78 1.27
C GLY A 349 20.90 24.28 2.01
N LYS A 350 20.83 24.43 3.35
CA LYS A 350 21.96 24.93 4.16
C LYS A 350 23.14 23.95 4.14
N HIS A 351 24.35 24.49 4.04
CA HIS A 351 25.60 23.73 4.06
C HIS A 351 26.56 24.21 5.16
N PRO A 352 27.35 23.32 5.78
CA PRO A 352 27.25 21.86 5.64
C PRO A 352 25.95 21.31 6.23
N TRP A 353 25.31 20.34 5.56
CA TRP A 353 23.94 19.92 5.89
C TRP A 353 23.85 19.17 7.22
N TRP A 354 24.88 18.39 7.58
CA TRP A 354 24.92 17.55 8.78
C TRP A 354 24.82 18.32 10.11
N ASP A 355 24.95 19.65 10.05
CA ASP A 355 24.77 20.54 11.19
C ASP A 355 23.33 20.99 11.39
N TYR A 356 22.45 20.80 10.41
CA TYR A 356 21.12 21.42 10.37
C TYR A 356 19.99 20.46 10.01
N CYS A 357 20.30 19.23 9.63
CA CYS A 357 19.34 18.19 9.30
C CYS A 357 20.01 16.81 9.26
N VAL A 358 19.20 15.74 9.28
CA VAL A 358 19.67 14.35 9.19
C VAL A 358 20.04 13.96 7.75
N GLN A 359 19.42 14.60 6.75
CA GLN A 359 19.73 14.38 5.33
C GLN A 359 19.54 15.66 4.50
N PRO A 360 20.36 15.89 3.45
CA PRO A 360 20.15 17.00 2.53
C PRO A 360 19.00 16.72 1.55
N PRO A 361 18.31 17.76 1.04
CA PRO A 361 18.45 19.15 1.42
C PRO A 361 17.85 19.39 2.81
N CYS A 362 18.53 20.17 3.64
CA CYS A 362 17.90 20.64 4.88
C CYS A 362 16.69 21.53 4.55
N GLY A 363 15.78 21.67 5.51
CA GLY A 363 14.65 22.59 5.45
C GLY A 363 13.69 22.36 6.61
N GLN A 364 13.28 23.43 7.28
CA GLN A 364 12.25 23.38 8.32
C GLN A 364 11.33 24.58 8.21
N LEU A 365 10.04 24.40 8.51
CA LEU A 365 9.11 25.50 8.60
C LEU A 365 9.51 26.49 9.69
N ASN A 366 9.21 27.76 9.44
CA ASN A 366 9.46 28.84 10.38
C ASN A 366 8.28 28.97 11.37
N PRO A 367 8.47 28.61 12.66
CA PRO A 367 7.37 28.59 13.62
C PRO A 367 6.92 29.99 14.08
N ILE A 368 7.72 31.03 13.85
CA ILE A 368 7.36 32.41 14.25
C ILE A 368 6.66 33.19 13.12
N ASN A 369 6.70 32.67 11.89
CA ASN A 369 6.03 33.31 10.74
C ASN A 369 4.56 32.89 10.68
N ASN A 370 3.64 33.82 10.95
CA ASN A 370 2.20 33.54 10.93
C ASN A 370 1.66 33.11 9.56
N ASN A 371 2.34 33.48 8.46
CA ASN A 371 1.93 33.04 7.12
C ASN A 371 2.13 31.53 6.94
N THR A 372 3.10 30.91 7.63
CA THR A 372 3.28 29.46 7.64
C THR A 372 1.97 28.74 7.96
N TYR A 373 1.30 29.13 9.07
CA TYR A 373 0.05 28.51 9.49
C TYR A 373 -1.13 28.83 8.59
N THR A 374 -1.14 30.02 7.97
CA THR A 374 -2.16 30.41 6.99
C THR A 374 -2.11 29.52 5.75
N TRP A 375 -0.91 29.22 5.25
CA TRP A 375 -0.73 28.38 4.07
C TRP A 375 -0.85 26.88 4.39
N LEU A 376 -0.45 26.45 5.60
CA LEU A 376 -0.82 25.12 6.12
C LEU A 376 -2.34 24.95 6.19
N GLY A 377 -3.09 25.92 6.70
CA GLY A 377 -4.55 25.88 6.71
C GLY A 377 -5.13 25.69 5.30
N LYS A 378 -4.69 26.48 4.32
CA LYS A 378 -5.15 26.32 2.92
C LYS A 378 -4.79 24.95 2.31
N LEU A 379 -3.62 24.41 2.67
CA LEU A 379 -3.21 23.05 2.29
C LEU A 379 -4.19 22.03 2.87
N TYR A 380 -4.41 22.09 4.18
CA TYR A 380 -5.30 21.19 4.89
C TYR A 380 -6.72 21.27 4.35
N LYS A 381 -7.23 22.47 4.08
CA LYS A 381 -8.54 22.71 3.48
C LYS A 381 -8.79 21.87 2.22
N ASP A 382 -7.85 21.89 1.27
CA ASP A 382 -8.02 21.15 0.03
C ASP A 382 -8.04 19.64 0.30
N LEU A 383 -7.19 19.14 1.20
CA LEU A 383 -7.17 17.72 1.57
C LEU A 383 -8.44 17.31 2.32
N VAL A 384 -8.79 17.97 3.42
CA VAL A 384 -9.94 17.59 4.26
C VAL A 384 -11.27 17.70 3.50
N SER A 385 -11.34 18.50 2.43
CA SER A 385 -12.52 18.61 1.59
C SER A 385 -12.84 17.35 0.75
N ILE A 386 -11.85 16.47 0.52
CA ILE A 386 -12.03 15.21 -0.24
C ILE A 386 -11.88 13.96 0.62
N PHE A 387 -11.20 14.06 1.76
CA PHE A 387 -11.03 12.94 2.67
C PHE A 387 -12.35 12.65 3.44
N PRO A 388 -12.59 11.40 3.85
CA PRO A 388 -13.72 11.07 4.70
C PRO A 388 -13.71 11.91 6.00
N LYS A 389 -14.88 12.38 6.43
CA LYS A 389 -14.98 13.16 7.67
C LYS A 389 -14.49 12.35 8.88
N GLY A 390 -13.61 12.94 9.70
CA GLY A 390 -12.98 12.29 10.85
C GLY A 390 -11.94 11.23 10.47
N GLU A 391 -11.41 11.27 9.24
CA GLU A 391 -10.24 10.48 8.86
C GLU A 391 -9.00 10.98 9.60
N THR A 392 -8.11 10.05 9.94
CA THR A 392 -6.87 10.37 10.65
C THR A 392 -5.92 11.12 9.72
N PHE A 393 -5.20 12.09 10.27
CA PHE A 393 -4.19 12.85 9.53
C PHE A 393 -2.82 12.75 10.21
N HIS A 394 -1.77 12.56 9.43
CA HIS A 394 -0.40 12.46 9.96
C HIS A 394 0.31 13.81 9.79
N MET A 395 0.80 14.39 10.88
CA MET A 395 1.48 15.70 10.87
C MET A 395 3.01 15.60 10.86
N GLY A 396 3.54 14.37 10.85
CA GLY A 396 4.98 14.10 10.85
C GLY A 396 5.57 14.38 12.22
N GLY A 397 6.54 15.28 12.28
CA GLY A 397 7.13 15.69 13.57
C GLY A 397 8.27 14.77 14.02
N ASP A 398 9.00 14.23 13.05
CA ASP A 398 10.30 13.61 13.22
C ASP A 398 11.44 14.62 12.99
N GLU A 399 12.63 14.26 13.49
CA GLU A 399 13.93 14.86 13.14
C GLU A 399 14.08 16.40 13.14
N VAL A 400 13.28 17.14 13.92
CA VAL A 400 13.43 18.60 14.06
C VAL A 400 14.80 18.96 14.65
N ALA A 401 15.63 19.61 13.84
CA ALA A 401 16.93 20.12 14.23
C ALA A 401 16.81 21.48 14.92
N VAL A 402 16.95 21.50 16.24
CA VAL A 402 17.03 22.73 17.05
C VAL A 402 18.14 23.67 16.53
N LYS A 403 19.23 23.11 15.99
CA LYS A 403 20.34 23.88 15.43
C LYS A 403 19.95 24.70 14.20
N CYS A 404 18.97 24.25 13.41
CA CYS A 404 18.43 25.05 12.32
C CYS A 404 17.78 26.35 12.86
N TRP A 405 16.88 26.21 13.84
CA TRP A 405 16.19 27.34 14.44
C TRP A 405 17.09 28.24 15.28
N ASN A 406 17.99 27.67 16.09
CA ASN A 406 18.85 28.44 16.99
C ASN A 406 20.00 29.19 16.29
N THR A 407 20.20 28.96 14.99
CA THR A 407 21.13 29.72 14.14
C THR A 407 20.40 30.65 13.16
N THR A 408 19.08 30.73 13.23
CA THR A 408 18.27 31.62 12.40
C THR A 408 17.97 32.90 13.18
N SER A 409 18.53 34.03 12.74
CA SER A 409 18.51 35.30 13.48
C SER A 409 17.11 35.74 13.89
N GLU A 410 16.13 35.73 12.99
CA GLU A 410 14.76 36.16 13.32
C GLU A 410 14.11 35.30 14.42
N ILE A 411 14.41 33.99 14.46
CA ILE A 411 13.87 33.08 15.48
C ILE A 411 14.57 33.36 16.82
N VAL A 412 15.89 33.53 16.82
CA VAL A 412 16.65 33.86 18.03
C VAL A 412 16.19 35.20 18.61
N ASP A 413 16.04 36.23 17.77
CA ASP A 413 15.57 37.56 18.17
C ASP A 413 14.15 37.50 18.72
N TRP A 414 13.26 36.70 18.09
CA TRP A 414 11.91 36.48 18.58
C TRP A 414 11.90 35.77 19.94
N MET A 415 12.72 34.73 20.13
CA MET A 415 12.84 34.03 21.42
C MET A 415 13.26 35.00 22.52
N GLN A 416 14.29 35.81 22.28
CA GLN A 416 14.77 36.80 23.25
C GLN A 416 13.73 37.89 23.54
N THR A 417 13.08 38.44 22.50
CA THR A 417 12.06 39.48 22.63
C THR A 417 10.82 38.99 23.38
N ASN A 418 10.52 37.68 23.30
CA ASN A 418 9.43 37.04 24.03
C ASN A 418 9.88 36.44 25.38
N ASN A 419 11.01 36.87 25.92
CA ASN A 419 11.55 36.41 27.22
C ASN A 419 11.75 34.88 27.31
N ARG A 420 12.00 34.20 26.19
CA ARG A 420 12.33 32.77 26.17
C ARG A 420 13.84 32.56 26.21
N SER A 421 14.28 31.48 26.87
CA SER A 421 15.69 31.09 26.85
C SER A 421 16.07 30.49 25.50
N LEU A 422 17.36 30.42 25.19
CA LEU A 422 17.89 29.75 23.99
C LEU A 422 18.32 28.30 24.27
N THR A 423 17.73 27.69 25.30
CA THR A 423 18.00 26.28 25.66
C THR A 423 17.23 25.33 24.77
N GLU A 424 17.70 24.10 24.64
CA GLU A 424 17.02 23.05 23.87
C GLU A 424 15.57 22.84 24.32
N SER A 425 15.31 22.80 25.62
CA SER A 425 13.95 22.70 26.16
C SER A 425 13.03 23.84 25.72
N ALA A 426 13.54 25.07 25.56
CA ALA A 426 12.74 26.19 25.08
C ALA A 426 12.42 26.11 23.58
N TYR A 427 13.29 25.45 22.80
CA TYR A 427 13.00 25.13 21.40
C TYR A 427 12.03 23.95 21.26
N LEU A 428 12.03 22.99 22.19
CA LEU A 428 10.97 21.97 22.27
C LEU A 428 9.61 22.61 22.61
N ASP A 429 9.57 23.60 23.51
CA ASP A 429 8.36 24.38 23.77
C ASP A 429 7.88 25.12 22.50
N LEU A 430 8.80 25.69 21.72
CA LEU A 430 8.48 26.33 20.42
C LEU A 430 7.96 25.31 19.40
N TRP A 431 8.51 24.10 19.38
CA TRP A 431 8.02 23.01 18.52
C TRP A 431 6.61 22.56 18.91
N SER A 432 6.35 22.36 20.20
CA SER A 432 5.01 22.07 20.71
C SER A 432 3.99 23.16 20.34
N GLU A 433 4.41 24.44 20.41
CA GLU A 433 3.59 25.57 19.98
C GLU A 433 3.31 25.54 18.47
N PHE A 434 4.28 25.14 17.65
CA PHE A 434 4.08 24.94 16.21
C PHE A 434 3.01 23.87 15.94
N HIS A 435 3.12 22.67 16.53
CA HIS A 435 2.11 21.62 16.35
C HIS A 435 0.74 22.08 16.83
N SER A 436 0.66 22.78 17.96
CA SER A 436 -0.61 23.33 18.47
C SER A 436 -1.24 24.30 17.47
N LYS A 437 -0.46 25.20 16.85
CA LYS A 437 -0.97 26.15 15.85
C LYS A 437 -1.32 25.47 14.53
N ALA A 438 -0.53 24.51 14.08
CA ALA A 438 -0.81 23.72 12.88
C ALA A 438 -2.09 22.88 13.06
N LEU A 439 -2.27 22.28 14.23
CA LEU A 439 -3.47 21.57 14.63
C LEU A 439 -4.70 22.49 14.64
N ASN A 440 -4.59 23.67 15.24
CA ASN A 440 -5.69 24.64 15.20
C ASN A 440 -6.03 25.07 13.77
N ALA A 441 -5.03 25.23 12.89
CA ALA A 441 -5.27 25.51 11.48
C ALA A 441 -5.99 24.35 10.78
N TYR A 442 -5.64 23.11 11.09
CA TYR A 442 -6.32 21.91 10.57
C TYR A 442 -7.77 21.83 11.07
N ASP A 443 -8.00 21.91 12.39
CA ASP A 443 -9.33 21.80 13.00
C ASP A 443 -10.29 22.90 12.52
N ASN A 444 -9.78 24.11 12.27
CA ASN A 444 -10.58 25.20 11.69
C ASN A 444 -11.10 24.88 10.28
N GLU A 445 -10.33 24.16 9.46
CA GLU A 445 -10.71 23.81 8.10
C GLU A 445 -11.60 22.55 8.06
N VAL A 446 -11.42 21.62 8.99
CA VAL A 446 -12.34 20.48 9.19
C VAL A 446 -13.68 20.95 9.76
N GLY A 447 -13.66 21.95 10.64
CA GLY A 447 -14.83 22.48 11.35
C GLY A 447 -15.20 21.71 12.62
N ASP A 448 -14.34 20.79 13.07
CA ASP A 448 -14.42 20.05 14.33
C ASP A 448 -13.03 19.52 14.73
N SER A 449 -12.97 18.78 15.84
CA SER A 449 -11.75 18.12 16.36
C SER A 449 -11.93 16.61 16.42
N ASP A 450 -12.72 16.02 15.52
CA ASP A 450 -13.08 14.59 15.55
C ASP A 450 -11.99 13.67 14.95
N SER A 451 -11.08 14.22 14.16
CA SER A 451 -9.99 13.47 13.52
C SER A 451 -8.91 13.17 14.54
N ASP A 452 -8.36 11.96 14.63
CA ASP A 452 -7.12 11.71 15.38
C ASP A 452 -5.90 12.28 14.59
N ILE A 453 -4.85 12.78 15.26
CA ILE A 453 -3.57 13.17 14.63
C ILE A 453 -2.52 12.12 14.93
N ILE A 454 -1.76 11.69 13.93
CA ILE A 454 -0.53 10.91 14.15
C ILE A 454 0.69 11.84 14.07
N VAL A 455 1.64 11.62 14.97
CA VAL A 455 3.01 12.16 14.89
C VAL A 455 4.03 11.05 15.08
N TRP A 456 5.20 11.19 14.47
CA TRP A 456 6.32 10.27 14.67
C TRP A 456 6.85 10.35 16.10
N SER A 457 7.42 9.25 16.58
CA SER A 457 8.29 9.28 17.75
C SER A 457 9.46 10.23 17.49
N SER A 458 9.77 11.11 18.44
CA SER A 458 10.83 12.10 18.36
C SER A 458 11.18 12.62 19.76
N GLY A 459 12.09 13.60 19.84
CA GLY A 459 12.40 14.26 21.11
C GLY A 459 11.17 14.87 21.79
N LEU A 460 10.12 15.24 21.04
CA LEU A 460 8.87 15.79 21.60
C LEU A 460 7.96 14.71 22.23
N THR A 461 8.13 13.45 21.82
CA THR A 461 7.29 12.33 22.25
C THR A 461 7.98 11.44 23.28
N GLU A 462 9.07 11.89 23.88
CA GLU A 462 9.75 11.13 24.92
C GLU A 462 8.85 10.96 26.15
N PRO A 463 8.78 9.76 26.79
CA PRO A 463 7.82 9.46 27.85
C PRO A 463 7.85 10.44 29.04
N ASN A 464 9.00 11.04 29.33
CA ASN A 464 9.19 11.97 30.44
C ASN A 464 8.71 13.40 30.14
N ILE A 465 8.40 13.76 28.89
CA ILE A 465 7.95 15.10 28.52
C ILE A 465 6.65 15.14 27.70
N ILE A 466 6.26 14.04 27.07
CA ILE A 466 5.14 14.02 26.10
C ILE A 466 3.83 14.55 26.69
N GLU A 467 3.50 14.22 27.94
CA GLU A 467 2.24 14.66 28.59
C GLU A 467 2.17 16.19 28.80
N LYS A 468 3.31 16.89 28.73
CA LYS A 468 3.35 18.36 28.72
C LYS A 468 2.94 18.94 27.36
N HIS A 469 3.18 18.21 26.28
CA HIS A 469 3.21 18.75 24.92
C HIS A 469 2.07 18.26 24.02
N LEU A 470 1.63 17.01 24.18
CA LEU A 470 0.69 16.36 23.27
C LEU A 470 -0.44 15.68 24.07
N ASP A 471 -1.69 16.04 23.81
CA ASP A 471 -2.85 15.40 24.44
C ASP A 471 -3.07 13.97 23.90
N LYS A 472 -3.03 12.96 24.78
CA LYS A 472 -3.24 11.55 24.45
C LYS A 472 -4.61 11.21 23.85
N ASN A 473 -5.61 12.07 24.03
CA ASN A 473 -6.91 11.90 23.37
C ASN A 473 -6.93 12.40 21.94
N ARG A 474 -5.96 13.25 21.57
CA ARG A 474 -5.87 13.89 20.26
C ARG A 474 -4.77 13.31 19.38
N TYR A 475 -3.67 12.87 20.00
CA TYR A 475 -2.46 12.40 19.34
C TYR A 475 -2.25 10.89 19.49
N ILE A 476 -1.79 10.29 18.40
CA ILE A 476 -1.35 8.92 18.25
C ILE A 476 0.13 8.98 17.89
N ILE A 477 0.93 8.10 18.48
CA ILE A 477 2.38 8.12 18.27
C ILE A 477 2.77 6.95 17.38
N GLU A 478 3.39 7.25 16.24
CA GLU A 478 3.99 6.24 15.38
C GLU A 478 5.47 6.05 15.72
N VAL A 479 5.80 4.87 16.26
CA VAL A 479 7.09 4.63 16.90
C VAL A 479 8.04 3.93 15.95
N TRP A 480 9.07 4.64 15.51
CA TRP A 480 10.05 4.14 14.55
C TRP A 480 11.42 3.81 15.15
N TYR A 481 11.68 4.18 16.40
CA TYR A 481 12.90 3.80 17.13
C TYR A 481 12.59 3.30 18.53
N GLY A 482 13.57 2.62 19.13
CA GLY A 482 13.53 2.24 20.53
C GLY A 482 12.69 1.00 20.82
N ASN A 483 13.31 -0.02 21.40
CA ASN A 483 12.67 -1.32 21.64
C ASN A 483 11.52 -1.30 22.65
N ALA A 484 11.53 -0.37 23.61
CA ALA A 484 10.52 -0.28 24.68
C ALA A 484 9.54 0.89 24.49
N LEU A 485 9.84 1.84 23.60
CA LEU A 485 9.13 3.12 23.51
C LEU A 485 7.64 2.93 23.21
N SER A 486 7.28 2.00 22.32
CA SER A 486 5.88 1.68 22.03
C SER A 486 5.10 1.22 23.26
N VAL A 487 5.74 0.46 24.16
CA VAL A 487 5.11 -0.03 25.39
C VAL A 487 5.00 1.07 26.42
N ASP A 488 6.04 1.88 26.59
CA ASP A 488 6.06 2.98 27.55
C ASP A 488 4.97 4.02 27.21
N LEU A 489 4.84 4.39 25.94
CA LEU A 489 3.80 5.32 25.47
C LEU A 489 2.38 4.74 25.62
N ALA A 490 2.20 3.45 25.31
CA ALA A 490 0.92 2.77 25.53
C ALA A 490 0.55 2.70 27.02
N ASN A 491 1.52 2.53 27.91
CA ASN A 491 1.30 2.55 29.36
C ASN A 491 0.94 3.95 29.89
N LEU A 492 1.39 5.02 29.24
CA LEU A 492 0.96 6.41 29.51
C LEU A 492 -0.46 6.72 28.96
N GLY A 493 -1.03 5.82 28.16
CA GLY A 493 -2.38 5.92 27.60
C GLY A 493 -2.43 6.55 26.21
N TYR A 494 -1.30 6.68 25.50
CA TYR A 494 -1.31 7.05 24.08
C TYR A 494 -1.65 5.85 23.21
N LYS A 495 -2.43 6.05 22.15
CA LYS A 495 -2.51 5.07 21.07
C LYS A 495 -1.18 5.06 20.30
N VAL A 496 -0.75 3.89 19.86
CA VAL A 496 0.56 3.67 19.23
C VAL A 496 0.42 2.85 17.95
N VAL A 497 1.13 3.27 16.91
CA VAL A 497 1.43 2.46 15.71
C VAL A 497 2.90 2.08 15.77
N VAL A 498 3.22 0.81 15.53
CA VAL A 498 4.61 0.30 15.61
C VAL A 498 5.23 0.26 14.22
N ALA A 499 6.36 0.96 14.05
CA ALA A 499 7.10 1.01 12.80
C ALA A 499 8.62 0.95 13.03
N VAL A 500 9.07 0.22 14.06
CA VAL A 500 10.48 0.18 14.49
C VAL A 500 11.45 -0.17 13.35
N GLU A 501 12.50 0.65 13.21
CA GLU A 501 13.42 0.63 12.08
C GLU A 501 14.11 -0.71 11.86
N ASP A 502 14.54 -1.38 12.94
CA ASP A 502 15.25 -2.66 12.92
C ASP A 502 14.41 -3.84 12.39
N ILE A 503 13.11 -3.65 12.18
CA ILE A 503 12.20 -4.68 11.71
C ILE A 503 11.47 -4.25 10.45
N TYR A 504 10.87 -3.06 10.46
CA TYR A 504 9.84 -2.67 9.52
C TYR A 504 10.33 -1.77 8.38
N TYR A 505 11.59 -1.30 8.43
CA TYR A 505 12.17 -0.51 7.35
C TYR A 505 12.69 -1.41 6.23
N LEU A 506 12.05 -1.37 5.06
CA LEU A 506 12.38 -2.20 3.89
C LEU A 506 13.51 -1.64 3.03
N ASP A 507 13.89 -0.39 3.24
CA ASP A 507 15.00 0.26 2.54
C ASP A 507 16.38 -0.07 3.16
N HIS A 508 16.39 -0.60 4.39
CA HIS A 508 17.60 -1.06 5.04
C HIS A 508 18.30 -2.17 4.24
N GLY A 509 19.63 -2.17 4.25
CA GLY A 509 20.47 -3.07 3.45
C GLY A 509 20.89 -2.53 2.09
N LEU A 510 20.34 -1.39 1.65
CA LEU A 510 20.80 -0.69 0.44
C LEU A 510 21.91 0.33 0.72
N ARG A 511 22.15 0.69 2.00
CA ARG A 511 23.20 1.62 2.43
C ARG A 511 23.89 1.15 3.71
N PRO A 512 25.21 1.28 3.86
CA PRO A 512 25.87 1.07 5.16
C PRO A 512 25.43 2.13 6.19
N PRO A 513 25.35 1.80 7.50
CA PRO A 513 25.64 0.50 8.11
C PRO A 513 24.43 -0.44 8.22
N THR A 514 23.31 -0.18 7.52
CA THR A 514 22.06 -0.93 7.70
C THR A 514 22.10 -2.30 7.03
N THR A 515 21.29 -3.23 7.53
CA THR A 515 21.19 -4.61 7.02
C THR A 515 19.82 -4.89 6.43
N TYR A 516 19.77 -5.70 5.37
CA TYR A 516 18.51 -6.05 4.72
C TYR A 516 17.59 -6.86 5.64
N HIS A 517 16.34 -6.41 5.79
CA HIS A 517 15.31 -7.10 6.56
C HIS A 517 14.58 -8.13 5.69
N SER A 518 14.84 -9.41 5.96
CA SER A 518 14.14 -10.50 5.25
C SER A 518 12.69 -10.65 5.71
N TRP A 519 11.83 -11.21 4.85
CA TRP A 519 10.45 -11.56 5.20
C TRP A 519 10.34 -12.40 6.48
N LYS A 520 11.34 -13.24 6.79
CA LYS A 520 11.37 -14.09 7.98
C LYS A 520 11.50 -13.28 9.26
N LEU A 521 12.27 -12.18 9.24
CA LEU A 521 12.42 -11.28 10.38
C LEU A 521 11.07 -10.63 10.70
N ILE A 522 10.46 -10.01 9.69
CA ILE A 522 9.16 -9.33 9.81
C ILE A 522 8.06 -10.32 10.23
N TYR A 523 8.01 -11.49 9.60
CA TYR A 523 6.98 -12.51 9.90
C TYR A 523 7.09 -13.08 11.32
N ASN A 524 8.30 -13.22 11.84
CA ASN A 524 8.51 -13.73 13.21
C ASN A 524 8.41 -12.62 14.26
N ASN A 525 8.37 -11.36 13.87
CA ASN A 525 8.23 -10.26 14.82
C ASN A 525 6.82 -10.26 15.40
N LYS A 526 6.75 -10.29 16.74
CA LYS A 526 5.50 -10.15 17.46
C LYS A 526 5.41 -8.72 17.97
N LEU A 527 4.28 -8.07 17.74
CA LEU A 527 4.03 -6.78 18.33
C LEU A 527 4.08 -6.86 19.86
N PRO A 528 4.63 -5.83 20.52
CA PRO A 528 4.80 -5.85 21.96
C PRO A 528 3.44 -5.94 22.66
N MET A 529 3.43 -6.55 23.83
CA MET A 529 2.27 -6.57 24.72
C MET A 529 2.47 -5.50 25.79
N SER A 530 1.48 -4.64 25.99
CA SER A 530 1.43 -3.67 27.08
C SER A 530 0.27 -4.00 28.03
N ASN A 531 0.25 -3.40 29.22
CA ASN A 531 -0.88 -3.52 30.15
C ASN A 531 -2.17 -2.95 29.54
N ASN A 532 -2.02 -2.03 28.58
CA ASN A 532 -3.09 -1.43 27.79
C ASN A 532 -3.00 -1.90 26.32
N SER A 533 -3.05 -3.21 26.09
CA SER A 533 -2.82 -3.79 24.75
C SER A 533 -3.70 -3.18 23.65
N ASP A 534 -4.89 -2.70 23.99
CA ASP A 534 -5.83 -2.04 23.07
C ASP A 534 -5.32 -0.70 22.52
N HIS A 535 -4.26 -0.14 23.12
CA HIS A 535 -3.62 1.10 22.66
C HIS A 535 -2.57 0.83 21.57
N ILE A 536 -2.12 -0.41 21.39
CA ILE A 536 -1.26 -0.77 20.25
C ILE A 536 -2.18 -1.12 19.08
N LEU A 537 -2.36 -0.16 18.17
CA LEU A 537 -3.32 -0.26 17.07
C LEU A 537 -2.88 -1.30 16.02
N GLY A 538 -1.57 -1.50 15.90
CA GLY A 538 -0.96 -2.45 14.97
C GLY A 538 0.42 -1.98 14.53
N ALA A 539 0.78 -2.29 13.28
CA ALA A 539 2.09 -2.02 12.72
C ALA A 539 2.03 -1.46 11.31
N GLU A 540 3.11 -0.80 10.93
CA GLU A 540 3.33 -0.31 9.59
C GLU A 540 4.71 -0.72 9.05
N VAL A 541 4.78 -1.03 7.75
CA VAL A 541 6.01 -1.33 7.02
C VAL A 541 6.39 -0.12 6.18
N ILE A 542 7.66 0.29 6.22
CA ILE A 542 8.13 1.54 5.65
C ILE A 542 9.26 1.31 4.65
N PRO A 543 9.13 1.69 3.37
CA PRO A 543 10.24 1.78 2.44
C PRO A 543 10.66 3.26 2.24
N TYR A 544 11.62 3.76 3.02
CA TYR A 544 12.17 5.10 2.72
C TYR A 544 13.02 5.04 1.45
N LEU A 545 12.68 5.87 0.46
CA LEU A 545 13.40 5.87 -0.80
C LEU A 545 14.41 7.01 -0.81
N PHE A 546 15.54 6.78 -0.14
CA PHE A 546 16.69 7.68 -0.22
C PHE A 546 17.04 7.96 -1.68
N ILE A 547 17.31 9.23 -1.99
CA ILE A 547 18.01 9.55 -3.22
C ILE A 547 19.38 8.90 -3.12
N LEU A 548 19.67 7.95 -4.02
CA LEU A 548 21.04 7.58 -4.35
C LEU A 548 21.70 8.86 -4.87
N ILE A 549 22.33 9.61 -3.98
CA ILE A 549 23.28 10.67 -4.36
C ILE A 549 24.47 9.89 -4.94
N LEU A 550 24.39 9.59 -6.24
CA LEU A 550 25.50 9.09 -7.05
C LEU A 550 26.44 10.25 -7.38
#